data_AF-X0ZLB4-F1
#
_entry.id   AF-X0ZLB4-F1
#
_cell.length_a   1.000
_cell.length_b   1.000
_cell.length_c   1.000
_cell.angle_alpha   90.00
_cell.angle_beta   90.00
_cell.angle_gamma   90.00
#
_symmetry.space_group_name_H-M   'P 1'
#
loop_
_entity.id
_entity.type
_entity.pdbx_description
1 polymer ?
#
loop_
_entity_poly.entity_id
_entity_poly.type
_entity_poly.pdbx_seq_one_letter_code
_entity_poly.pdbx_strand_id
1 'polypeptide(L)'
;VLRKAGVATADCGILDARIEYALSLEPSVDIIFLAGNVAEGKFARILALLKADPRTKAAPLYVVVDPMDEAPRMSQYDGIADVLTPDGLRAEALEPILAATVFAESRSAFTDQEEALVLKAARAVLGLDPRHTDYPLAELEPSLIRALTGYSEEVSAAAVAALAAFGSQASVEPLGGLVAGAGSLSLRVSACRALAAVLGRGGEGASERVVAVLIGQLASDDQVLREAAAEALS
;
A
#
# COMPACT_ATOMS: atom_id res chain seq x y z
N VAL A 1 7.37 4.07 17.71
CA VAL A 1 6.27 5.06 17.82
C VAL A 1 5.35 4.95 16.62
N LEU A 2 5.84 5.23 15.41
CA LEU A 2 5.08 5.18 14.15
C LEU A 2 4.33 3.84 13.90
N ARG A 3 5.00 2.68 14.11
CA ARG A 3 4.33 1.37 13.99
C ARG A 3 3.19 1.14 14.98
N LYS A 4 3.24 1.77 16.17
CA LYS A 4 2.16 1.69 17.16
C LYS A 4 0.97 2.57 16.78
N ALA A 5 1.20 3.60 15.96
CA ALA A 5 0.18 4.48 15.40
C ALA A 5 -0.40 3.98 14.07
N GLY A 6 -0.11 2.72 13.68
CA GLY A 6 -0.63 2.12 12.44
C GLY A 6 0.07 2.55 11.16
N VAL A 7 1.18 3.30 11.24
CA VAL A 7 1.92 3.79 10.07
C VAL A 7 2.93 2.75 9.58
N ALA A 8 2.87 2.42 8.29
CA ALA A 8 3.87 1.59 7.62
C ALA A 8 5.22 2.33 7.60
N THR A 9 6.31 1.64 7.96
CA THR A 9 7.63 2.28 8.10
C THR A 9 8.68 1.44 7.39
N ALA A 10 9.34 2.05 6.41
CA ALA A 10 10.55 1.54 5.80
C ALA A 10 11.75 2.33 6.36
N ASP A 11 12.74 1.60 6.89
CA ASP A 11 14.02 2.17 7.32
C ASP A 11 15.09 1.69 6.35
N CYS A 12 15.88 2.63 5.85
CA CYS A 12 17.05 2.33 5.04
C CYS A 12 18.21 3.24 5.42
N GLY A 13 19.41 2.66 5.50
CA GLY A 13 20.62 3.44 5.75
C GLY A 13 20.93 4.41 4.60
N ILE A 14 21.90 5.29 4.84
CA ILE A 14 22.30 6.42 3.96
C ILE A 14 22.99 6.05 2.63
N LEU A 15 22.82 4.82 2.13
CA LEU A 15 23.39 4.37 0.86
C LEU A 15 22.34 4.49 -0.25
N ASP A 16 22.67 5.18 -1.34
CA ASP A 16 21.75 5.43 -2.47
C ASP A 16 21.06 4.14 -2.95
N ALA A 17 21.81 3.06 -3.14
CA ALA A 17 21.25 1.77 -3.59
C ALA A 17 20.21 1.18 -2.62
N ARG A 18 20.32 1.48 -1.31
CA ARG A 18 19.34 1.03 -0.31
C ARG A 18 18.11 1.92 -0.30
N ILE A 19 18.28 3.22 -0.54
CA ILE A 19 17.17 4.17 -0.66
C ILE A 19 16.35 3.82 -1.90
N GLU A 20 16.99 3.62 -3.06
CA GLU A 20 16.30 3.22 -4.29
C GLU A 20 15.56 1.89 -4.12
N TYR A 21 16.20 0.91 -3.47
CA TYR A 21 15.57 -0.37 -3.16
C TYR A 21 14.34 -0.21 -2.24
N ALA A 22 14.44 0.57 -1.17
CA ALA A 22 13.31 0.85 -0.28
C ALA A 22 12.15 1.54 -1.02
N LEU A 23 12.47 2.56 -1.82
CA LEU A 23 11.47 3.27 -2.63
C LEU A 23 10.84 2.38 -3.71
N SER A 24 11.54 1.34 -4.20
CA SER A 24 10.99 0.40 -5.18
C SER A 24 9.92 -0.54 -4.59
N LEU A 25 9.98 -0.78 -3.27
CA LEU A 25 9.02 -1.61 -2.55
C LEU A 25 7.82 -0.81 -2.04
N GLU A 26 7.98 0.51 -1.87
CA GLU A 26 6.95 1.40 -1.32
C GLU A 26 6.34 2.29 -2.43
N PRO A 27 5.12 2.01 -2.91
CA PRO A 27 4.52 2.71 -4.05
C PRO A 27 4.11 4.16 -3.75
N SER A 28 4.04 4.54 -2.47
CA SER A 28 3.71 5.90 -2.02
C SER A 28 4.43 6.22 -0.71
N VAL A 29 5.01 7.42 -0.63
CA VAL A 29 5.70 7.90 0.58
C VAL A 29 4.99 9.18 1.07
N ASP A 30 4.43 9.12 2.27
CA ASP A 30 3.68 10.24 2.86
C ASP A 30 4.57 11.19 3.64
N ILE A 31 5.55 10.67 4.38
CA ILE A 31 6.50 11.46 5.16
C ILE A 31 7.87 10.83 5.06
N ILE A 32 8.89 11.69 5.03
CA ILE A 32 10.29 11.28 5.08
C ILE A 32 10.91 11.84 6.36
N PHE A 33 11.53 10.97 7.14
CA PHE A 33 12.42 11.36 8.24
C PHE A 33 13.85 11.09 7.80
N LEU A 34 14.65 12.15 7.69
CA LEU A 34 16.04 12.08 7.29
C LEU A 34 16.95 12.40 8.50
N ALA A 35 17.94 11.55 8.76
CA ALA A 35 18.95 11.85 9.78
C ALA A 35 19.87 12.99 9.30
N GLY A 36 19.96 14.06 10.10
CA GLY A 36 20.75 15.24 9.80
C GLY A 36 22.20 15.20 10.32
N ASN A 37 22.51 14.36 11.31
CA ASN A 37 23.87 14.18 11.85
C ASN A 37 24.76 13.36 10.90
N VAL A 38 24.96 13.85 9.68
CA VAL A 38 25.79 13.26 8.63
C VAL A 38 26.61 14.35 7.95
N ALA A 39 27.73 13.98 7.33
CA ALA A 39 28.58 14.93 6.63
C ALA A 39 27.80 15.71 5.54
N GLU A 40 28.06 17.02 5.43
CA GLU A 40 27.35 17.96 4.56
C GLU A 40 27.21 17.48 3.10
N GLY A 41 28.31 16.99 2.50
CA GLY A 41 28.28 16.48 1.13
C GLY A 41 27.40 15.23 0.95
N LYS A 42 27.27 14.39 1.98
CA LYS A 42 26.37 13.22 1.94
C LYS A 42 24.92 13.64 2.12
N PHE A 43 24.66 14.58 3.01
CA PHE A 43 23.32 15.12 3.24
C PHE A 43 22.76 15.75 1.96
N ALA A 44 23.52 16.66 1.34
CA ALA A 44 23.12 17.35 0.11
C ALA A 44 22.78 16.36 -1.02
N ARG A 45 23.58 15.30 -1.17
CA ARG A 45 23.36 14.26 -2.18
C ARG A 45 22.07 13.47 -1.94
N ILE A 46 21.81 13.03 -0.71
CA ILE A 46 20.59 12.27 -0.38
C ILE A 46 19.36 13.17 -0.53
N LEU A 47 19.43 14.41 -0.08
CA LEU A 47 18.34 15.37 -0.24
C LEU A 47 18.03 15.61 -1.73
N ALA A 48 19.04 15.74 -2.58
CA ALA A 48 18.86 15.88 -4.02
C ALA A 48 18.19 14.63 -4.64
N LEU A 49 18.58 13.43 -4.22
CA LEU A 49 17.98 12.18 -4.68
C LEU A 49 16.50 12.10 -4.31
N LEU A 50 16.16 12.38 -3.05
CA LEU A 50 14.77 12.37 -2.56
C LEU A 50 13.91 13.45 -3.25
N LYS A 51 14.48 14.60 -3.59
CA LYS A 51 13.75 15.65 -4.33
C LYS A 51 13.58 15.35 -5.82
N ALA A 52 14.51 14.60 -6.42
CA ALA A 52 14.44 14.23 -7.83
C ALA A 52 13.44 13.09 -8.06
N ASP A 53 13.23 12.23 -7.07
CA ASP A 53 12.38 11.05 -7.20
C ASP A 53 10.88 11.42 -7.18
N PRO A 54 10.09 10.97 -8.17
CA PRO A 54 8.67 11.32 -8.28
C PRO A 54 7.81 10.85 -7.10
N ARG A 55 8.25 9.84 -6.35
CA ARG A 55 7.53 9.28 -5.20
C ARG A 55 7.69 10.13 -3.95
N THR A 56 8.83 10.80 -3.82
CA THR A 56 9.22 11.55 -2.61
C THR A 56 9.26 13.06 -2.80
N LYS A 57 9.33 13.57 -4.05
CA LYS A 57 9.49 15.00 -4.36
C LYS A 57 8.45 15.92 -3.74
N ALA A 58 7.25 15.41 -3.51
CA ALA A 58 6.15 16.19 -2.96
C ALA A 58 5.91 15.86 -1.49
N ALA A 59 6.56 14.83 -0.94
CA ALA A 59 6.35 14.39 0.44
C ALA A 59 7.05 15.38 1.40
N PRO A 60 6.41 15.79 2.50
CA PRO A 60 7.05 16.58 3.54
C PRO A 60 8.27 15.82 4.10
N LEU A 61 9.40 16.52 4.15
CA LEU A 61 10.68 15.99 4.59
C LEU A 61 11.07 16.64 5.92
N TYR A 62 11.15 15.83 6.96
CA TYR A 62 11.59 16.24 8.29
C TYR A 62 13.01 15.78 8.52
N VAL A 63 13.84 16.65 9.08
CA VAL A 63 15.23 16.32 9.38
C VAL A 63 15.40 16.17 10.87
N VAL A 64 15.99 15.07 11.31
CA VAL A 64 16.24 14.80 12.73
C VAL A 64 17.70 15.14 13.04
N VAL A 65 17.92 16.13 13.88
CA VAL A 65 19.24 16.60 14.29
C VAL A 65 19.39 16.47 15.80
N ASP A 66 20.35 15.65 16.23
CA ASP A 66 20.86 15.67 17.58
C ASP A 66 21.74 16.91 17.79
N PRO A 67 21.39 17.82 18.73
CA PRO A 67 22.19 19.02 19.00
C PRO A 67 23.57 18.71 19.62
N MET A 68 23.81 17.48 20.08
CA MET A 68 25.07 17.05 20.67
C MET A 68 26.11 16.62 19.64
N ASP A 69 25.69 16.40 18.39
CA ASP A 69 26.55 15.91 17.30
C ASP A 69 26.68 16.93 16.16
N GLU A 70 27.77 16.81 15.39
CA GLU A 70 28.02 17.66 14.23
C GLU A 70 26.97 17.41 13.13
N ALA A 71 26.32 18.48 12.67
CA ALA A 71 25.31 18.42 11.62
C ALA A 71 25.44 19.62 10.65
N PRO A 72 25.06 19.46 9.38
CA PRO A 72 25.00 20.55 8.41
C PRO A 72 24.05 21.65 8.85
N ARG A 73 24.26 22.87 8.33
CA ARG A 73 23.34 23.99 8.59
C ARG A 73 22.07 23.79 7.79
N MET A 74 21.01 23.31 8.44
CA MET A 74 19.72 23.01 7.79
C MET A 74 19.10 24.22 7.09
N SER A 75 19.38 25.45 7.56
CA SER A 75 18.91 26.69 6.93
C SER A 75 19.44 26.95 5.51
N GLN A 76 20.42 26.17 5.04
CA GLN A 76 20.97 26.26 3.68
C GLN A 76 20.22 25.39 2.67
N TYR A 77 19.28 24.56 3.13
CA TYR A 77 18.58 23.60 2.30
C TYR A 77 17.08 23.93 2.23
N ASP A 78 16.59 24.19 1.03
CA ASP A 78 15.15 24.44 0.81
C ASP A 78 14.34 23.15 0.94
N GLY A 79 13.02 23.24 1.12
CA GLY A 79 12.10 22.10 1.06
C GLY A 79 12.20 21.11 2.23
N ILE A 80 12.85 21.50 3.33
CA ILE A 80 12.72 20.84 4.62
C ILE A 80 11.47 21.40 5.29
N ALA A 81 10.55 20.53 5.70
CA ALA A 81 9.31 20.91 6.35
C ALA A 81 9.54 21.40 7.78
N ASP A 82 10.34 20.67 8.55
CA ASP A 82 10.78 21.07 9.89
C ASP A 82 12.05 20.30 10.31
N VAL A 83 12.74 20.82 11.33
CA VAL A 83 13.91 20.20 11.95
C VAL A 83 13.56 19.75 13.35
N LEU A 84 13.59 18.43 13.58
CA LEU A 84 13.23 17.79 14.83
C LEU A 84 14.49 17.40 15.62
N THR A 85 14.39 17.40 16.94
CA THR A 85 15.38 16.76 17.81
C THR A 85 15.02 15.28 18.01
N PRO A 86 15.95 14.43 18.50
CA PRO A 86 15.64 13.04 18.84
C PRO A 86 14.48 12.90 19.83
N ASP A 87 14.33 13.86 20.74
CA ASP A 87 13.19 13.92 21.66
C ASP A 87 11.87 14.30 20.97
N GLY A 88 11.95 15.02 19.85
CA GLY A 88 10.81 15.31 18.97
C GLY A 88 10.27 14.08 18.22
N LEU A 89 10.98 12.95 18.23
CA LEU A 89 10.49 11.66 17.69
C LEU A 89 9.69 10.83 18.72
N ARG A 90 9.42 11.38 19.91
CA ARG A 90 8.53 10.73 20.90
C ARG A 90 7.07 10.86 20.44
N ALA A 91 6.24 9.90 20.88
CA ALA A 91 4.84 9.80 20.46
C ALA A 91 4.06 11.11 20.62
N GLU A 92 4.21 11.76 21.78
CA GLU A 92 3.51 12.99 22.15
C GLU A 92 3.86 14.19 21.23
N ALA A 93 5.08 14.24 20.69
CA ALA A 93 5.55 15.31 19.81
C ALA A 93 5.31 15.02 18.32
N LEU A 94 5.31 13.73 17.94
CA LEU A 94 4.97 13.29 16.59
C LEU A 94 3.47 13.29 16.33
N GLU A 95 2.63 13.04 17.32
CA GLU A 95 1.16 13.00 17.16
C GLU A 95 0.57 14.20 16.41
N PRO A 96 0.87 15.48 16.73
CA PRO A 96 0.34 16.61 15.97
C PRO A 96 0.89 16.69 14.55
N ILE A 97 2.13 16.26 14.30
CA ILE A 97 2.73 16.20 12.96
C ILE A 97 2.06 15.10 12.14
N LEU A 98 1.91 13.92 12.71
CA LEU A 98 1.19 12.82 12.07
C LEU A 98 -0.27 13.20 11.83
N ALA A 99 -0.94 13.85 12.78
CA ALA A 99 -2.31 14.35 12.62
C ALA A 99 -2.45 15.35 11.48
N ALA A 100 -1.55 16.33 11.38
CA ALA A 100 -1.62 17.38 10.38
C ALA A 100 -1.16 16.92 8.98
N THR A 101 -0.25 15.94 8.90
CA THR A 101 0.45 15.63 7.64
C THR A 101 0.30 14.17 7.17
N VAL A 102 0.17 13.19 8.08
CA VAL A 102 -0.16 11.79 7.74
C VAL A 102 -1.65 11.51 7.81
N PHE A 103 -2.42 12.20 8.66
CA PHE A 103 -3.85 11.90 8.82
C PHE A 103 -4.75 12.96 8.16
N ALA A 104 -4.29 14.22 8.03
CA ALA A 104 -5.04 15.29 7.35
C ALA A 104 -4.58 15.56 5.90
N GLU A 105 -3.29 15.37 5.59
CA GLU A 105 -2.73 15.45 4.22
C GLU A 105 -2.16 14.10 3.75
N SER A 106 -2.67 12.98 4.29
CA SER A 106 -2.24 11.67 3.81
C SER A 106 -2.43 11.60 2.31
N ARG A 107 -1.35 11.34 1.59
CA ARG A 107 -1.46 10.83 0.22
C ARG A 107 -1.72 9.33 0.21
N SER A 108 -1.78 8.72 1.40
CA SER A 108 -2.30 7.39 1.73
C SER A 108 -3.51 7.46 2.66
N ALA A 109 -4.59 8.04 2.16
CA ALA A 109 -5.97 7.65 2.44
C ALA A 109 -6.78 8.58 1.55
N PHE A 110 -7.48 8.02 0.58
CA PHE A 110 -8.47 8.76 -0.17
C PHE A 110 -9.35 9.49 0.85
N THR A 111 -9.61 10.78 0.63
CA THR A 111 -10.58 11.49 1.49
C THR A 111 -11.86 10.66 1.55
N ASP A 112 -12.63 10.71 2.64
CA ASP A 112 -13.90 9.95 2.75
C ASP A 112 -14.80 10.12 1.50
N GLN A 113 -14.71 11.30 0.87
CA GLN A 113 -15.41 11.61 -0.38
C GLN A 113 -14.84 10.88 -1.61
N GLU A 114 -13.52 10.85 -1.77
CA GLU A 114 -12.85 10.11 -2.84
C GLU A 114 -13.03 8.60 -2.66
N GLU A 115 -12.94 8.11 -1.43
CA GLU A 115 -13.20 6.70 -1.12
C GLU A 115 -14.65 6.34 -1.43
N ALA A 116 -15.62 7.17 -1.03
CA ALA A 116 -17.02 6.98 -1.37
C ALA A 116 -17.25 7.01 -2.89
N LEU A 117 -16.50 7.83 -3.63
CA LEU A 117 -16.58 7.88 -5.10
C LEU A 117 -16.02 6.60 -5.73
N VAL A 118 -14.88 6.10 -5.25
CA VAL A 118 -14.28 4.84 -5.71
C VAL A 118 -15.19 3.66 -5.37
N LEU A 119 -15.74 3.61 -4.16
CA LEU A 119 -16.70 2.58 -3.75
C LEU A 119 -17.94 2.61 -4.65
N LYS A 120 -18.47 3.79 -4.95
CA LYS A 120 -19.61 3.96 -5.85
C LYS A 120 -19.28 3.48 -7.26
N ALA A 121 -18.09 3.79 -7.78
CA ALA A 121 -17.63 3.33 -9.08
C ALA A 121 -17.47 1.80 -9.12
N ALA A 122 -16.82 1.21 -8.12
CA ALA A 122 -16.66 -0.26 -8.02
C ALA A 122 -18.02 -0.98 -7.94
N ARG A 123 -18.97 -0.42 -7.18
CA ARG A 123 -20.36 -0.93 -7.12
C ARG A 123 -21.12 -0.78 -8.44
N ALA A 124 -20.91 0.31 -9.17
CA ALA A 124 -21.53 0.48 -10.48
C ALA A 124 -21.02 -0.57 -11.48
N VAL A 125 -19.71 -0.87 -11.43
CA VAL A 125 -19.08 -1.89 -12.26
C VAL A 125 -19.60 -3.29 -11.93
N LEU A 126 -19.83 -3.60 -10.66
CA LEU A 126 -20.48 -4.85 -10.23
C LEU A 126 -21.86 -5.08 -10.84
N GLY A 127 -22.58 -4.01 -11.16
CA GLY A 127 -23.88 -4.07 -11.81
C GLY A 127 -23.81 -4.31 -13.32
N LEU A 128 -22.60 -4.28 -13.92
CA LEU A 128 -22.42 -4.56 -15.33
C LEU A 128 -22.37 -6.07 -15.57
N ASP A 129 -23.10 -6.53 -16.58
CA ASP A 129 -22.89 -7.86 -17.13
C ASP A 129 -21.70 -7.82 -18.10
N PRO A 130 -20.59 -8.52 -17.81
CA PRO A 130 -19.41 -8.52 -18.68
C PRO A 130 -19.68 -9.01 -20.10
N ARG A 131 -20.79 -9.74 -20.34
CA ARG A 131 -21.18 -10.24 -21.67
C ARG A 131 -22.06 -9.27 -22.46
N HIS A 132 -22.58 -8.23 -21.82
CA HIS A 132 -23.56 -7.31 -22.41
C HIS A 132 -23.20 -5.84 -22.17
N THR A 133 -21.90 -5.53 -22.09
CA THR A 133 -21.40 -4.16 -21.91
C THR A 133 -20.32 -3.81 -22.93
N ASP A 134 -20.36 -2.57 -23.42
CA ASP A 134 -19.29 -1.98 -24.24
C ASP A 134 -18.21 -1.31 -23.39
N TYR A 135 -18.33 -1.37 -22.06
CA TYR A 135 -17.38 -0.75 -21.15
C TYR A 135 -16.01 -1.49 -21.20
N PRO A 136 -14.87 -0.78 -21.28
CA PRO A 136 -13.56 -1.41 -21.39
C PRO A 136 -13.08 -1.99 -20.06
N LEU A 137 -13.67 -3.13 -19.67
CA LEU A 137 -13.37 -3.81 -18.39
C LEU A 137 -11.88 -4.19 -18.23
N ALA A 138 -11.20 -4.48 -19.34
CA ALA A 138 -9.76 -4.78 -19.34
C ALA A 138 -8.90 -3.56 -18.95
N GLU A 139 -9.32 -2.34 -19.29
CA GLU A 139 -8.61 -1.11 -18.88
C GLU A 139 -8.86 -0.77 -17.41
N LEU A 140 -9.98 -1.25 -16.85
CA LEU A 140 -10.34 -1.06 -15.46
C LEU A 140 -9.62 -2.03 -14.51
N GLU A 141 -9.30 -3.24 -14.96
CA GLU A 141 -8.69 -4.30 -14.15
C GLU A 141 -7.45 -3.84 -13.34
N PRO A 142 -6.46 -3.13 -13.91
CA PRO A 142 -5.30 -2.65 -13.14
C PRO A 142 -5.68 -1.69 -12.00
N SER A 143 -6.71 -0.87 -12.20
CA SER A 143 -7.19 0.07 -11.17
C SER A 143 -7.87 -0.66 -10.02
N LEU A 144 -8.63 -1.73 -10.33
CA LEU A 144 -9.25 -2.57 -9.31
C LEU A 144 -8.22 -3.42 -8.55
N ILE A 145 -7.19 -3.93 -9.23
CA ILE A 145 -6.06 -4.61 -8.59
C ILE A 145 -5.38 -3.67 -7.59
N ARG A 146 -5.16 -2.41 -7.96
CA ARG A 146 -4.63 -1.40 -7.03
C ARG A 146 -5.56 -1.16 -5.85
N ALA A 147 -6.88 -1.19 -6.06
CA ALA A 147 -7.87 -1.01 -5.02
C ALA A 147 -7.97 -2.17 -4.00
N LEU A 148 -7.29 -3.30 -4.24
CA LEU A 148 -7.18 -4.40 -3.27
C LEU A 148 -6.29 -4.05 -2.06
N THR A 149 -5.45 -3.02 -2.19
CA THR A 149 -4.50 -2.60 -1.16
C THR A 149 -4.52 -1.08 -1.00
N GLY A 150 -4.57 -0.59 0.24
CA GLY A 150 -4.48 0.85 0.53
C GLY A 150 -5.81 1.61 0.57
N TYR A 151 -6.94 0.91 0.46
CA TYR A 151 -8.28 1.45 0.75
C TYR A 151 -8.90 0.75 1.96
N SER A 152 -10.07 1.21 2.41
CA SER A 152 -10.86 0.47 3.38
C SER A 152 -11.24 -0.94 2.89
N GLU A 153 -11.65 -1.76 3.85
CA GLU A 153 -12.12 -3.12 3.58
C GLU A 153 -13.36 -3.13 2.66
N GLU A 154 -14.20 -2.11 2.72
CA GLU A 154 -15.43 -2.02 1.92
C GLU A 154 -15.11 -1.81 0.43
N VAL A 155 -14.15 -0.94 0.12
CA VAL A 155 -13.65 -0.75 -1.24
C VAL A 155 -12.92 -2.00 -1.74
N SER A 156 -12.06 -2.57 -0.90
CA SER A 156 -11.33 -3.79 -1.23
C SER A 156 -12.30 -4.94 -1.55
N ALA A 157 -13.36 -5.10 -0.76
CA ALA A 157 -14.41 -6.10 -0.99
C ALA A 157 -15.16 -5.86 -2.30
N ALA A 158 -15.49 -4.60 -2.62
CA ALA A 158 -16.12 -4.25 -3.89
C ALA A 158 -15.21 -4.54 -5.09
N ALA A 159 -13.91 -4.24 -4.97
CA ALA A 159 -12.91 -4.55 -5.98
C ALA A 159 -12.74 -6.06 -6.18
N VAL A 160 -12.64 -6.84 -5.10
CA VAL A 160 -12.60 -8.31 -5.15
C VAL A 160 -13.82 -8.86 -5.89
N ALA A 161 -15.02 -8.39 -5.56
CA ALA A 161 -16.23 -8.85 -6.20
C ALA A 161 -16.28 -8.47 -7.70
N ALA A 162 -15.77 -7.29 -8.07
CA ALA A 162 -15.69 -6.87 -9.48
C ALA A 162 -14.71 -7.77 -10.26
N LEU A 163 -13.52 -8.04 -9.70
CA LEU A 163 -12.54 -8.96 -10.29
C LEU A 163 -13.07 -10.40 -10.35
N ALA A 164 -13.89 -10.81 -9.38
CA ALA A 164 -14.57 -12.10 -9.45
C ALA A 164 -15.50 -12.21 -10.66
N ALA A 165 -16.06 -11.11 -11.16
CA ALA A 165 -16.96 -11.12 -12.33
C ALA A 165 -16.22 -11.15 -13.67
N PHE A 166 -15.16 -10.37 -13.84
CA PHE A 166 -14.49 -10.21 -15.15
C PHE A 166 -12.96 -10.17 -15.11
N GLY A 167 -12.34 -10.33 -13.93
CA GLY A 167 -10.89 -10.36 -13.80
C GLY A 167 -10.26 -11.46 -14.64
N SER A 168 -9.05 -11.20 -15.12
CA SER A 168 -8.22 -12.08 -15.94
C SER A 168 -7.07 -12.68 -15.11
N GLN A 169 -6.15 -13.39 -15.77
CA GLN A 169 -4.96 -13.96 -15.12
C GLN A 169 -4.11 -12.92 -14.38
N ALA A 170 -4.15 -11.64 -14.80
CA ALA A 170 -3.45 -10.56 -14.11
C ALA A 170 -3.93 -10.35 -12.66
N SER A 171 -5.16 -10.76 -12.35
CA SER A 171 -5.76 -10.63 -11.02
C SER A 171 -5.36 -11.73 -10.04
N VAL A 172 -4.80 -12.85 -10.52
CA VAL A 172 -4.57 -14.06 -9.70
C VAL A 172 -3.52 -13.81 -8.60
N GLU A 173 -2.37 -13.25 -8.94
CA GLU A 173 -1.31 -12.94 -7.96
C GLU A 173 -1.76 -11.91 -6.90
N PRO A 174 -2.35 -10.76 -7.28
CA PRO A 174 -2.88 -9.80 -6.32
C PRO A 174 -3.94 -10.38 -5.37
N LEU A 175 -4.88 -11.17 -5.88
CA LEU A 175 -5.90 -11.83 -5.05
C LEU A 175 -5.26 -12.85 -4.10
N GLY A 176 -4.26 -13.61 -4.55
CA GLY A 176 -3.49 -14.51 -3.68
C GLY A 176 -2.74 -13.75 -2.57
N GLY A 177 -2.19 -12.58 -2.87
CA GLY A 177 -1.62 -11.68 -1.88
C GLY A 177 -2.63 -11.23 -0.82
N LEU A 178 -3.87 -10.93 -1.24
CA LEU A 178 -4.95 -10.55 -0.33
C LEU A 178 -5.37 -11.70 0.60
N VAL A 179 -5.41 -12.94 0.09
CA VAL A 179 -5.69 -14.15 0.89
C VAL A 179 -4.60 -14.38 1.95
N ALA A 180 -3.33 -14.17 1.59
CA ALA A 180 -2.20 -14.30 2.51
C ALA A 180 -2.09 -13.15 3.53
N GLY A 181 -2.73 -12.02 3.26
CA GLY A 181 -2.66 -10.80 4.06
C GLY A 181 -3.45 -10.86 5.38
N ALA A 182 -3.33 -9.80 6.16
CA ALA A 182 -4.00 -9.63 7.45
C ALA A 182 -5.43 -9.04 7.35
N GLY A 183 -6.07 -9.15 6.19
CA GLY A 183 -7.44 -8.70 5.99
C GLY A 183 -8.43 -9.50 6.84
N SER A 184 -9.66 -8.98 6.97
CA SER A 184 -10.72 -9.70 7.69
C SER A 184 -10.96 -11.10 7.11
N LEU A 185 -11.53 -11.97 7.92
CA LEU A 185 -11.95 -13.30 7.47
C LEU A 185 -12.89 -13.23 6.26
N SER A 186 -13.86 -12.30 6.27
CA SER A 186 -14.82 -12.11 5.17
C SER A 186 -14.14 -11.69 3.87
N LEU A 187 -13.15 -10.80 3.95
CA LEU A 187 -12.42 -10.36 2.76
C LEU A 187 -11.56 -11.49 2.19
N ARG A 188 -10.87 -12.26 3.04
CA ARG A 188 -10.08 -13.43 2.61
C ARG A 188 -10.95 -14.51 1.97
N VAL A 189 -12.12 -14.82 2.56
CA VAL A 189 -13.11 -15.73 1.96
C VAL A 189 -13.54 -15.24 0.57
N SER A 190 -13.85 -13.96 0.45
CA SER A 190 -14.26 -13.35 -0.82
C SER A 190 -13.14 -13.42 -1.86
N ALA A 191 -11.90 -13.19 -1.46
CA ALA A 191 -10.73 -13.29 -2.32
C ALA A 191 -10.49 -14.72 -2.81
N CYS A 192 -10.64 -15.74 -1.95
CA CYS A 192 -10.60 -17.15 -2.38
C CYS A 192 -11.68 -17.47 -3.43
N ARG A 193 -12.92 -17.04 -3.21
CA ARG A 193 -14.00 -17.24 -4.20
C ARG A 193 -13.74 -16.48 -5.50
N ALA A 194 -13.17 -15.29 -5.42
CA ALA A 194 -12.77 -14.54 -6.60
C ALA A 194 -11.67 -15.26 -7.39
N LEU A 195 -10.68 -15.85 -6.70
CA LEU A 195 -9.66 -16.70 -7.33
C LEU A 195 -10.30 -17.88 -8.06
N ALA A 196 -11.22 -18.61 -7.42
CA ALA A 196 -11.93 -19.71 -8.05
C ALA A 196 -12.65 -19.27 -9.34
N ALA A 197 -13.35 -18.12 -9.28
CA ALA A 197 -14.06 -17.59 -10.43
C ALA A 197 -13.14 -17.16 -11.58
N VAL A 198 -12.01 -16.52 -11.27
CA VAL A 198 -11.02 -16.08 -12.26
C VAL A 198 -10.31 -17.28 -12.89
N LEU A 199 -9.85 -18.23 -12.08
CA LEU A 199 -9.17 -19.44 -12.53
C LEU A 199 -10.11 -20.35 -13.33
N GLY A 200 -11.37 -20.47 -12.92
CA GLY A 200 -12.38 -21.26 -13.65
C GLY A 200 -12.77 -20.66 -15.01
N ARG A 201 -12.55 -19.35 -15.22
CA ARG A 201 -12.68 -18.71 -16.54
C ARG A 201 -11.39 -18.78 -17.36
N GLY A 202 -10.25 -18.75 -16.68
CA GLY A 202 -8.93 -18.83 -17.28
C GLY A 202 -8.58 -20.25 -17.75
N GLY A 203 -7.72 -20.36 -18.76
CA GLY A 203 -7.16 -21.65 -19.17
C GLY A 203 -5.86 -22.01 -18.45
N GLU A 204 -5.28 -21.06 -17.71
CA GLU A 204 -4.01 -21.20 -16.98
C GLU A 204 -4.27 -21.37 -15.49
N GLY A 205 -3.55 -22.30 -14.86
CA GLY A 205 -3.63 -22.54 -13.43
C GLY A 205 -2.96 -21.45 -12.60
N ALA A 206 -3.26 -21.43 -11.31
CA ALA A 206 -2.60 -20.55 -10.36
C ALA A 206 -1.09 -20.84 -10.24
N SER A 207 -0.29 -19.83 -9.92
CA SER A 207 1.13 -20.02 -9.64
C SER A 207 1.34 -20.89 -8.40
N GLU A 208 2.51 -21.53 -8.30
CA GLU A 208 2.88 -22.32 -7.11
C GLU A 208 2.77 -21.52 -5.81
N ARG A 209 3.02 -20.20 -5.87
CA ARG A 209 2.90 -19.31 -4.71
C ARG A 209 1.45 -19.18 -4.25
N VAL A 210 0.52 -18.93 -5.17
CA VAL A 210 -0.90 -18.80 -4.85
C VAL A 210 -1.47 -20.13 -4.37
N VAL A 211 -1.06 -21.25 -5.00
CA VAL A 211 -1.42 -22.60 -4.55
C VAL A 211 -0.93 -22.86 -3.12
N ALA A 212 0.31 -22.50 -2.78
CA ALA A 212 0.83 -22.66 -1.43
C ALA A 212 0.05 -21.84 -0.39
N VAL A 213 -0.36 -20.61 -0.75
CA VAL A 213 -1.22 -19.77 0.11
C VAL A 213 -2.56 -20.44 0.36
N LEU A 214 -3.22 -20.96 -0.68
CA LEU A 214 -4.52 -21.63 -0.58
C LEU A 214 -4.43 -22.91 0.25
N ILE A 215 -3.39 -23.74 0.03
CA ILE A 215 -3.13 -24.92 0.86
C ILE A 215 -2.94 -24.52 2.34
N GLY A 216 -2.25 -23.42 2.61
CA GLY A 216 -2.12 -22.88 3.96
C GLY A 216 -3.48 -22.54 4.59
N GLN A 217 -4.43 -22.00 3.82
CA GLN A 217 -5.77 -21.70 4.31
C GLN A 217 -6.63 -22.93 4.58
N LEU A 218 -6.33 -24.09 3.99
CA LEU A 218 -7.00 -25.36 4.30
C LEU A 218 -6.78 -25.82 5.74
N ALA A 219 -5.73 -25.32 6.40
CA ALA A 219 -5.45 -25.58 7.82
C ALA A 219 -6.14 -24.58 8.77
N SER A 220 -6.94 -23.63 8.25
CA SER A 220 -7.67 -22.66 9.06
C SER A 220 -8.72 -23.31 9.95
N ASP A 221 -8.90 -22.78 11.17
CA ASP A 221 -9.97 -23.21 12.07
C ASP A 221 -11.37 -22.80 11.57
N ASP A 222 -11.44 -21.81 10.67
CA ASP A 222 -12.69 -21.37 10.06
C ASP A 222 -13.11 -22.26 8.87
N GLN A 223 -14.30 -22.86 8.97
CA GLN A 223 -14.82 -23.76 7.94
C GLN A 223 -15.07 -23.05 6.61
N VAL A 224 -15.60 -21.83 6.62
CA VAL A 224 -15.97 -21.11 5.39
C VAL A 224 -14.73 -20.75 4.59
N LEU A 225 -13.64 -20.35 5.27
CA LEU A 225 -12.37 -20.08 4.62
C LEU A 225 -11.74 -21.34 4.03
N ARG A 226 -11.82 -22.48 4.72
CA ARG A 226 -11.33 -23.76 4.17
C ARG A 226 -12.09 -24.18 2.92
N GLU A 227 -13.42 -24.07 2.94
CA GLU A 227 -14.27 -24.38 1.78
C GLU A 227 -13.95 -23.47 0.60
N ALA A 228 -13.84 -22.16 0.82
CA ALA A 228 -13.49 -21.21 -0.23
C ALA A 228 -12.09 -21.45 -0.82
N ALA A 229 -11.11 -21.82 0.03
CA ALA A 229 -9.77 -22.16 -0.44
C ALA A 229 -9.75 -23.48 -1.24
N ALA A 230 -10.56 -24.47 -0.85
CA ALA A 230 -10.71 -25.71 -1.59
C ALA A 230 -11.38 -25.49 -2.96
N GLU A 231 -12.39 -24.61 -3.03
CA GLU A 231 -13.05 -24.20 -4.28
C GLU A 231 -12.06 -23.53 -5.24
N ALA A 232 -11.15 -22.69 -4.73
CA ALA A 232 -10.11 -22.06 -5.54
C ALA A 232 -9.03 -23.03 -6.05
N LEU A 233 -8.90 -24.21 -5.44
CA LEU A 233 -7.93 -25.24 -5.81
C LEU A 233 -8.51 -26.31 -6.75
N SER A 234 -9.82 -26.35 -6.99
CA SER A 234 -10.49 -27.37 -7.82
C SER A 234 -10.34 -27.09 -9.31
#